data_AF-A0A971SSL6-F1
#
_entry.id   AF-A0A971SSL6-F1
#
_cell.length_a   1.000
_cell.length_b   1.000
_cell.length_c   1.000
_cell.angle_alpha   90.00
_cell.angle_beta   90.00
_cell.angle_gamma   90.00
#
_symmetry.space_group_name_H-M   'P 1'
#
loop_
_entity.id
_entity.type
_entity.pdbx_description
1 polymer ?
#
loop_
_entity_poly.entity_id
_entity_poly.type
_entity_poly.pdbx_seq_one_letter_code
_entity_poly.pdbx_strand_id
1 'polypeptide(L)'
;AVDLILIMSVNPGFGGQTFIDAVMPKITEAKNLAAGRNILIEVDGGIGMQNLGMVLDRGVDVVVAGSSIFSRPDPGAAVREMFAVAQGRKS
;
A
#
# COMPACT_ATOMS: atom_id res chain seq x y z
N ALA A 1 14.18 7.50 -17.04
CA ALA A 1 12.92 6.72 -16.98
C ALA A 1 12.45 6.72 -15.53
N VAL A 2 11.17 6.43 -15.28
CA VAL A 2 10.62 6.25 -13.92
C VAL A 2 10.47 4.75 -13.70
N ASP A 3 10.94 4.23 -12.57
CA ASP A 3 10.85 2.80 -12.22
C ASP A 3 9.77 2.52 -11.17
N LEU A 4 9.37 3.55 -10.41
CA LEU A 4 8.38 3.46 -9.34
C LEU A 4 7.58 4.76 -9.24
N ILE A 5 6.27 4.63 -9.06
CA ILE A 5 5.35 5.72 -8.73
C ILE A 5 4.89 5.51 -7.30
N LEU A 6 5.28 6.43 -6.42
CA LEU A 6 4.82 6.49 -5.04
C LEU A 6 3.55 7.34 -4.94
N ILE A 7 2.51 6.77 -4.35
CA ILE A 7 1.26 7.43 -4.06
C ILE A 7 1.14 7.62 -2.54
N MET A 8 1.23 8.88 -2.12
CA MET A 8 0.94 9.24 -0.74
C MET A 8 -0.56 9.10 -0.47
N SER A 9 -0.89 8.33 0.57
CA SER A 9 -2.25 8.08 1.07
C SER A 9 -2.53 8.76 2.40
N VAL A 10 -1.61 9.64 2.82
CA VAL A 10 -1.69 10.59 3.92
C VAL A 10 -1.04 11.90 3.47
N ASN A 11 -1.20 12.97 4.24
CA ASN A 11 -0.38 14.17 4.03
C ASN A 11 1.06 13.86 4.49
N PRO A 12 2.10 14.10 3.66
CA PRO A 12 3.48 13.83 4.05
C PRO A 12 3.90 14.61 5.30
N GLY A 13 4.69 13.98 6.16
CA GLY A 13 5.31 14.64 7.31
C GLY A 13 5.46 13.72 8.53
N PHE A 14 4.40 13.00 8.89
CA PHE A 14 4.36 12.21 10.13
C PHE A 14 3.82 10.80 9.93
N GLY A 15 4.33 9.84 10.72
CA GLY A 15 3.79 8.48 10.81
C GLY A 15 2.51 8.41 11.66
N GLY A 16 1.79 7.29 11.57
CA GLY A 16 0.58 7.04 12.39
C GLY A 16 -0.69 7.75 11.91
N GLN A 17 -0.62 8.49 10.79
CA GLN A 17 -1.78 9.11 10.18
C GLN A 17 -2.74 8.08 9.56
N THR A 18 -4.02 8.45 9.53
CA THR A 18 -5.09 7.63 8.94
C THR A 18 -5.07 7.71 7.42
N PHE A 19 -5.26 6.58 6.77
CA PHE A 19 -5.42 6.47 5.31
C PHE A 19 -6.55 7.37 4.79
N ILE A 20 -6.30 8.09 3.69
CA ILE A 20 -7.25 8.98 3.03
C ILE A 20 -7.99 8.19 1.95
N ASP A 21 -9.26 7.80 2.11
CA ASP A 21 -9.92 6.96 1.07
C ASP A 21 -9.98 7.59 -0.33
N ALA A 22 -9.93 8.92 -0.43
CA ALA A 22 -9.95 9.66 -1.69
C ALA A 22 -8.70 9.44 -2.57
N VAL A 23 -7.62 8.83 -2.09
CA VAL A 23 -6.49 8.41 -2.94
C VAL A 23 -6.79 7.18 -3.79
N MET A 24 -7.78 6.36 -3.42
CA MET A 24 -8.09 5.11 -4.10
C MET A 24 -8.21 5.21 -5.64
N PRO A 25 -8.87 6.24 -6.22
CA PRO A 25 -8.91 6.41 -7.68
C PRO A 25 -7.54 6.71 -8.30
N LYS A 26 -6.65 7.41 -7.58
CA LYS A 26 -5.28 7.73 -8.06
C LYS A 26 -4.43 6.48 -8.24
N ILE A 27 -4.67 5.44 -7.43
CA ILE A 27 -3.99 4.15 -7.56
C ILE A 27 -4.33 3.51 -8.90
N THR A 28 -5.62 3.42 -9.22
CA THR A 28 -6.09 2.87 -10.49
C THR A 28 -5.59 3.70 -11.67
N GLU A 29 -5.63 5.03 -11.58
CA GLU A 29 -5.12 5.92 -12.61
C GLU A 29 -3.61 5.71 -12.84
N ALA A 30 -2.81 5.66 -11.78
CA ALA A 30 -1.37 5.41 -11.88
C ALA A 30 -1.08 4.02 -12.49
N LYS A 31 -1.84 2.98 -12.12
CA LYS A 31 -1.69 1.65 -12.70
C LYS A 31 -1.99 1.65 -14.20
N ASN A 32 -3.01 2.38 -14.64
CA ASN A 32 -3.34 2.54 -16.05
C ASN A 32 -2.25 3.31 -16.81
N LEU A 33 -1.68 4.37 -16.22
CA LEU A 33 -0.57 5.14 -16.81
C LEU A 33 0.73 4.32 -16.89
N ALA A 34 0.93 3.39 -15.95
CA ALA A 34 2.06 2.47 -15.92
C ALA A 34 1.85 1.24 -16.83
N ALA A 35 0.65 1.02 -17.38
CA ALA A 35 0.35 -0.16 -18.19
C ALA A 35 1.31 -0.29 -19.39
N GLY A 36 1.81 -1.52 -19.59
CA GLY A 36 2.81 -1.81 -20.64
C GLY A 36 4.22 -1.31 -20.33
N ARG A 37 4.48 -0.79 -19.12
CA ARG A 37 5.79 -0.37 -18.65
C ARG A 37 6.17 -1.13 -17.39
N ASN A 38 7.46 -1.35 -17.19
CA ASN A 38 7.98 -1.94 -15.96
C ASN A 38 8.10 -0.86 -14.87
N ILE A 39 6.96 -0.37 -14.39
CA ILE A 39 6.88 0.65 -13.34
C ILE A 39 6.07 0.10 -12.19
N LEU A 40 6.66 0.09 -10.99
CA LEU A 40 5.98 -0.33 -9.77
C LEU A 40 5.05 0.77 -9.25
N ILE A 41 3.87 0.39 -8.78
CA ILE A 41 2.97 1.28 -8.05
C ILE A 41 3.13 0.99 -6.55
N GLU A 42 3.56 2.01 -5.79
CA GLU A 42 3.72 1.97 -4.35
C GLU A 42 2.69 2.87 -3.65
N VAL A 43 2.16 2.44 -2.50
CA VAL A 43 1.28 3.26 -1.65
C VAL A 43 1.87 3.38 -0.25
N ASP A 44 2.02 4.62 0.23
CA ASP A 44 2.56 4.93 1.57
C ASP A 44 1.61 5.80 2.38
N GLY A 45 1.44 5.44 3.66
CA GLY A 45 0.65 6.16 4.64
C GLY A 45 -0.56 5.40 5.17
N GLY A 46 -0.62 5.14 6.48
CA GLY A 46 -1.83 4.59 7.10
C GLY A 46 -2.25 3.18 6.61
N ILE A 47 -1.37 2.43 5.94
CA ILE A 47 -1.63 1.05 5.50
C ILE A 47 -1.69 0.11 6.71
N GLY A 48 -2.72 -0.74 6.76
CA GLY A 48 -2.92 -1.75 7.79
C GLY A 48 -3.97 -2.80 7.39
N MET A 49 -4.28 -3.74 8.28
CA MET A 49 -5.18 -4.87 7.99
C MET A 49 -6.59 -4.44 7.53
N GLN A 50 -7.05 -3.26 7.95
CA GLN A 50 -8.36 -2.72 7.61
C GLN A 50 -8.48 -2.25 6.15
N ASN A 51 -7.38 -1.89 5.49
CA ASN A 51 -7.39 -1.33 4.13
C ASN A 51 -6.50 -2.08 3.14
N LEU A 52 -5.58 -2.93 3.61
CA LEU A 52 -4.63 -3.65 2.79
C LEU A 52 -5.29 -4.40 1.63
N GLY A 53 -6.37 -5.14 1.90
CA GLY A 53 -7.09 -5.87 0.86
C GLY A 53 -7.61 -4.94 -0.25
N MET A 54 -8.27 -3.85 0.11
CA MET A 54 -8.79 -2.88 -0.84
C MET A 54 -7.68 -2.22 -1.67
N VAL A 55 -6.53 -1.93 -1.07
CA VAL A 55 -5.38 -1.33 -1.77
C VAL A 55 -4.80 -2.34 -2.77
N LEU A 56 -4.64 -3.60 -2.38
CA LEU A 56 -4.13 -4.66 -3.25
C LEU A 56 -5.06 -4.95 -4.44
N ASP A 57 -6.38 -4.93 -4.21
CA ASP A 57 -7.39 -5.17 -5.26
C ASP A 57 -7.33 -4.12 -6.39
N ARG A 58 -6.59 -3.01 -6.20
CA ARG A 58 -6.36 -1.96 -7.21
C ARG A 58 -5.07 -2.17 -8.02
N GLY A 59 -4.35 -3.27 -7.82
CA GLY A 59 -3.17 -3.62 -8.59
C GLY A 59 -1.87 -2.95 -8.11
N VAL A 60 -1.81 -2.57 -6.83
CA VAL A 60 -0.60 -2.06 -6.18
C VAL A 60 0.46 -3.15 -6.09
N ASP A 61 1.71 -2.79 -6.39
CA ASP A 61 2.84 -3.73 -6.38
C ASP A 61 3.56 -3.71 -5.01
N VAL A 62 3.61 -2.54 -4.35
CA VAL A 62 4.31 -2.33 -3.07
C VAL A 62 3.45 -1.52 -2.10
N VAL A 63 3.46 -1.88 -0.82
CA VAL A 63 2.83 -1.08 0.24
C VAL A 63 3.83 -0.75 1.35
N VAL A 64 3.76 0.47 1.87
CA VAL A 64 4.59 0.91 3.00
C VAL A 64 3.75 0.89 4.27
N ALA A 65 4.20 0.11 5.25
CA ALA A 65 3.53 -0.08 6.52
C ALA A 65 4.51 0.19 7.67
N GLY A 66 4.25 1.26 8.43
CA GLY A 66 5.05 1.66 9.59
C GLY A 66 4.40 1.27 10.91
N SER A 67 3.52 2.15 11.40
CA SER A 67 2.85 1.99 12.71
C SER A 67 2.04 0.70 12.83
N SER A 68 1.40 0.24 11.75
CA SER A 68 0.65 -1.03 11.73
C SER A 68 1.50 -2.26 12.03
N ILE A 69 2.81 -2.19 11.77
CA ILE A 69 3.79 -3.24 12.09
C ILE A 69 4.45 -2.93 13.44
N PHE A 70 5.11 -1.78 13.57
CA PHE A 70 6.02 -1.51 14.69
C PHE A 70 5.31 -1.11 15.99
N SER A 71 4.02 -0.76 15.95
CA SER A 71 3.23 -0.54 17.17
C SER A 71 2.60 -1.83 17.73
N ARG A 72 2.76 -2.97 17.05
CA ARG A 72 2.30 -4.28 17.56
C ARG A 72 3.35 -4.86 18.52
N PRO A 73 2.93 -5.61 19.56
CA PRO A 73 3.87 -6.28 20.48
C PRO A 73 4.82 -7.26 19.79
N ASP A 74 4.36 -7.93 18.72
CA ASP A 74 5.18 -8.77 17.85
C ASP A 74 5.09 -8.23 16.40
N PRO A 75 6.05 -7.40 15.97
CA PRO A 75 6.11 -6.90 14.59
C PRO A 75 6.24 -8.02 13.54
N GLY A 76 6.89 -9.14 13.89
CA GLY A 76 7.03 -10.29 13.00
C GLY A 76 5.68 -10.97 12.75
N ALA A 77 4.83 -11.06 13.77
CA ALA A 77 3.45 -11.54 13.60
C ALA A 77 2.64 -10.60 12.71
N ALA A 78 2.76 -9.28 12.90
CA ALA A 78 2.06 -8.29 12.07
C ALA A 78 2.45 -8.42 10.59
N VAL A 79 3.74 -8.59 10.29
CA VAL A 79 4.23 -8.84 8.92
C VAL A 79 3.61 -10.12 8.35
N ARG A 80 3.61 -11.22 9.11
CA ARG A 80 3.01 -12.49 8.66
C ARG A 80 1.51 -12.36 8.36
N GLU A 81 0.76 -11.65 9.20
CA GLU A 81 -0.67 -11.36 8.99
C GLU A 81 -0.90 -10.61 7.65
N MET A 82 -0.11 -9.55 7.39
CA MET A 82 -0.22 -8.78 6.15
C MET A 82 0.18 -9.61 4.92
N PHE A 83 1.23 -10.42 5.00
CA PHE A 83 1.61 -11.32 3.91
C PHE A 83 0.53 -12.37 3.61
N ALA A 84 -0.16 -12.90 4.62
CA ALA A 84 -1.26 -13.83 4.40
C ALA A 84 -2.41 -13.19 3.59
N VAL A 85 -2.75 -11.92 3.88
CA VAL A 85 -3.73 -11.14 3.12
C VAL A 85 -3.29 -10.94 1.67
N ALA A 86 -2.00 -10.65 1.44
CA ALA A 86 -1.44 -10.41 0.11
C ALA A 86 -1.36 -11.69 -0.74
N GLN A 87 -0.96 -12.82 -0.14
CA GLN A 87 -0.87 -14.10 -0.85
C GLN A 87 -2.24 -14.63 -1.28
N GLY A 88 -3.28 -14.41 -0.48
CA GLY A 88 -4.66 -14.80 -0.83
C GLY A 88 -5.28 -14.00 -1.98
N ARG A 89 -4.59 -12.97 -2.50
CA ARG A 89 -5.08 -12.05 -3.55
C ARG A 89 -4.23 -12.05 -4.82
N LYS A 90 -3.17 -12.87 -4.90
CA LYS A 90 -2.43 -13.05 -6.15
C LYS A 90 -3.31 -13.81 -7.13
N SER A 91 -3.86 -13.11 -8.12
CA SER A 91 -4.38 -13.68 -9.37
C SER A 91 -3.27 -13.84 -10.40
#